data_AF-A0A3G8H4L1-F1
#
_entry.id   AF-A0A3G8H4L1-F1
#
_cell.length_a   1.000
_cell.length_b   1.000
_cell.length_c   1.000
_cell.angle_alpha   90.00
_cell.angle_beta   90.00
_cell.angle_gamma   90.00
#
_symmetry.space_group_name_H-M   'P 1'
#
loop_
_entity.id
_entity.type
_entity.pdbx_description
1 polymer ?
#
loop_
_entity_poly.entity_id
_entity_poly.type
_entity_poly.pdbx_seq_one_letter_code
_entity_poly.pdbx_strand_id
1 'polypeptide(L)'
;MPRPLPDPKPPSRATIRTIHQLGDRIRATRAGKRMPIDQAARHCGVSVGMLSKLENGKGVNLEHALRALDGLGLAMLVVPRAHAPWLEQAAAHTAKIGEDAARRQHAWLEE
;
A
#
# COMPACT_ATOMS: atom_id res chain seq x y z
N MET A 1 22.54 -7.42 -8.71
CA MET A 1 22.02 -7.88 -7.41
C MET A 1 20.55 -7.50 -7.28
N PRO A 2 19.66 -8.43 -6.92
CA PRO A 2 18.28 -8.08 -6.58
C PRO A 2 18.29 -7.11 -5.39
N ARG A 3 17.52 -6.03 -5.46
CA ARG A 3 17.39 -5.13 -4.30
C ARG A 3 16.59 -5.85 -3.19
N PRO A 4 17.01 -5.75 -1.91
CA PRO A 4 16.25 -6.30 -0.80
C PRO A 4 14.80 -5.81 -0.81
N LEU A 5 13.86 -6.68 -0.47
CA LEU A 5 12.46 -6.32 -0.35
C LEU A 5 12.28 -5.37 0.85
N PRO A 6 11.42 -4.34 0.75
CA PRO A 6 11.12 -3.45 1.88
C PRO A 6 10.38 -4.19 3.00
N ASP A 7 10.31 -3.57 4.18
CA ASP A 7 9.41 -4.01 5.25
C ASP A 7 7.95 -4.01 4.74
N PRO A 8 7.24 -5.15 4.82
CA PRO A 8 5.85 -5.24 4.39
C PRO A 8 4.87 -4.55 5.35
N LYS A 9 5.29 -4.15 6.55
CA LYS A 9 4.37 -3.56 7.55
C LYS A 9 3.87 -2.20 7.07
N PRO A 10 2.57 -2.05 6.75
CA PRO A 10 2.04 -0.76 6.35
C PRO A 10 1.96 0.19 7.54
N PRO A 11 1.97 1.51 7.30
CA PRO A 11 1.66 2.48 8.35
C PRO A 11 0.27 2.20 8.92
N SER A 12 0.15 2.26 10.25
CA SER A 12 -1.05 1.82 11.01
C SER A 12 -2.32 2.61 10.72
N ARG A 13 -2.24 3.73 9.99
CA ARG A 13 -3.40 4.58 9.65
C ARG A 13 -3.77 4.47 8.19
N ALA A 14 -5.08 4.40 7.93
CA ALA A 14 -5.64 4.42 6.58
C ALA A 14 -5.58 5.83 5.96
N THR A 15 -5.72 6.88 6.77
CA THR A 15 -5.68 8.26 6.29
C THR A 15 -4.28 8.70 5.91
N ILE A 16 -4.14 9.16 4.67
CA ILE A 16 -2.92 9.71 4.09
C ILE A 16 -3.01 11.24 4.10
N ARG A 17 -2.06 11.89 4.79
CA ARG A 17 -1.96 13.36 4.93
C ARG A 17 -0.79 13.95 4.17
N THR A 18 0.21 13.14 3.84
CA THR A 18 1.42 13.55 3.14
C THR A 18 1.78 12.55 2.07
N ILE A 19 2.55 12.99 1.08
CA ILE A 19 3.07 12.11 0.04
C ILE A 19 4.03 11.04 0.61
N HIS A 20 4.70 11.32 1.74
CA HIS A 20 5.52 10.31 2.42
C HIS A 20 4.67 9.14 2.93
N GLN A 21 3.53 9.45 3.56
CA GLN A 21 2.59 8.42 4.02
C GLN A 21 2.02 7.61 2.85
N LEU A 22 1.78 8.25 1.71
CA LEU A 22 1.36 7.56 0.49
C LEU A 22 2.46 6.61 -0.01
N GLY A 23 3.70 7.10 -0.07
CA GLY A 23 4.87 6.33 -0.47
C GLY A 23 5.11 5.11 0.42
N ASP A 24 5.02 5.28 1.74
CA ASP A 24 5.16 4.21 2.72
C ASP A 24 4.08 3.14 2.52
N ARG A 25 2.82 3.54 2.33
CA ARG A 25 1.72 2.61 2.07
C ARG A 25 1.95 1.81 0.79
N ILE A 26 2.31 2.48 -0.31
CA ILE A 26 2.60 1.84 -1.61
C ILE A 26 3.76 0.85 -1.48
N ARG A 27 4.85 1.27 -0.83
CA ARG A 27 6.03 0.43 -0.60
C ARG A 27 5.70 -0.80 0.23
N ALA A 28 4.96 -0.65 1.32
CA ALA A 28 4.55 -1.75 2.18
C ALA A 28 3.62 -2.74 1.44
N THR A 29 2.65 -2.24 0.67
CA THR A 29 1.79 -3.11 -0.16
C THR A 29 2.60 -3.88 -1.20
N ARG A 30 3.55 -3.23 -1.88
CA ARG A 30 4.44 -3.90 -2.83
C ARG A 30 5.31 -4.97 -2.14
N ALA A 31 5.87 -4.65 -0.97
CA ALA A 31 6.66 -5.57 -0.16
C ALA A 31 5.85 -6.79 0.30
N GLY A 32 4.60 -6.59 0.75
CA GLY A 32 3.68 -7.66 1.12
C GLY A 32 3.39 -8.62 -0.04
N LYS A 33 3.34 -8.11 -1.27
CA LYS A 33 3.23 -8.91 -2.51
C LYS A 33 4.56 -9.51 -2.99
N ARG A 34 5.67 -9.32 -2.25
CA ARG A 34 7.04 -9.74 -2.61
C ARG A 34 7.45 -9.30 -4.01
N MET A 35 6.98 -8.13 -4.45
CA MET A 35 7.14 -7.67 -5.83
C MET A 35 8.36 -6.73 -5.94
N PRO A 36 9.40 -7.07 -6.73
CA PRO A 36 10.49 -6.17 -7.03
C PRO A 36 10.00 -4.87 -7.70
N ILE A 37 10.71 -3.76 -7.48
CA ILE A 37 10.28 -2.43 -7.94
C ILE A 37 10.18 -2.33 -9.47
N ASP A 38 11.01 -3.07 -10.21
CA ASP A 38 10.96 -3.11 -11.67
C ASP A 38 9.74 -3.88 -12.17
N GLN A 39 9.40 -5.00 -11.54
CA GLN A 39 8.18 -5.74 -11.83
C GLN A 39 6.94 -4.93 -11.48
N ALA A 40 6.94 -4.26 -10.33
CA ALA A 40 5.84 -3.40 -9.92
C ALA A 40 5.62 -2.23 -10.87
N ALA A 41 6.71 -1.57 -11.30
CA ALA A 41 6.63 -0.48 -12.26
C ALA A 41 6.00 -0.94 -13.59
N ARG A 42 6.43 -2.10 -14.12
CA ARG A 42 5.82 -2.71 -15.32
C ARG A 42 4.35 -3.03 -15.09
N HIS A 43 4.01 -3.65 -13.96
CA HIS A 43 2.65 -4.03 -13.62
C HIS A 43 1.71 -2.82 -13.50
N CYS A 44 2.21 -1.71 -12.96
CA CYS A 44 1.45 -0.47 -12.81
C CYS A 44 1.46 0.41 -14.08
N GLY A 45 2.18 0.03 -15.15
CA GLY A 45 2.30 0.83 -16.37
C GLY A 45 3.05 2.15 -16.17
N VAL A 46 4.08 2.17 -15.31
CA VAL A 46 4.86 3.37 -14.96
C VAL A 46 6.36 3.12 -15.00
N SER A 47 7.18 4.17 -14.98
CA SER A 47 8.64 4.00 -14.93
C SER A 47 9.15 3.64 -13.52
N VAL A 48 10.24 2.87 -13.45
CA VAL A 48 10.90 2.50 -12.19
C VAL A 48 11.33 3.74 -11.39
N GLY A 49 11.81 4.77 -12.09
CA GLY A 49 12.20 6.04 -11.48
C GLY A 49 11.00 6.78 -10.87
N MET A 50 9.84 6.76 -11.55
CA MET A 50 8.61 7.35 -11.02
C MET A 50 8.15 6.60 -9.76
N LEU A 51 8.04 5.27 -9.82
CA LEU A 51 7.61 4.47 -8.67
C LEU A 51 8.58 4.62 -7.49
N SER A 52 9.89 4.65 -7.75
CA SER A 52 10.90 4.91 -6.73
C SER A 52 10.72 6.29 -6.08
N LYS A 53 10.47 7.35 -6.87
CA LYS A 53 10.20 8.69 -6.33
C LYS A 53 8.97 8.68 -5.42
N LEU A 54 7.88 8.08 -5.89
CA LEU A 54 6.63 7.97 -5.14
C LEU A 54 6.82 7.23 -3.82
N GLU A 55 7.47 6.05 -3.83
CA GLU A 55 7.76 5.28 -2.62
C GLU A 55 8.70 6.01 -1.63
N ASN A 56 9.50 6.94 -2.11
CA ASN A 56 10.37 7.78 -1.27
C ASN A 56 9.73 9.13 -0.90
N GLY A 57 8.42 9.27 -1.08
CA GLY A 57 7.68 10.49 -0.72
C GLY A 57 8.04 11.71 -1.57
N LYS A 58 8.57 11.52 -2.77
CA LYS A 58 8.88 12.62 -3.70
C LYS A 58 7.67 12.90 -4.60
N GLY A 59 7.48 14.17 -4.95
CA GLY A 59 6.43 14.64 -5.86
C GLY A 59 6.43 13.87 -7.19
N VAL A 60 5.25 13.37 -7.57
CA VAL A 60 4.97 12.74 -8.86
C VAL A 60 3.64 13.25 -9.40
N ASN A 61 3.42 13.09 -10.70
CA ASN A 61 2.11 13.39 -11.29
C ASN A 61 1.03 12.49 -10.65
N LEU A 62 -0.12 13.09 -10.30
CA LEU A 62 -1.25 12.39 -9.68
C LEU A 62 -1.75 11.21 -10.52
N GLU A 63 -1.80 11.33 -11.85
CA GLU A 63 -2.22 10.25 -12.76
C GLU A 63 -1.35 9.00 -12.60
N HIS A 64 -0.04 9.20 -12.47
CA HIS A 64 0.90 8.10 -12.22
C HIS A 64 0.76 7.51 -10.82
N ALA A 65 0.43 8.33 -9.83
CA ALA A 65 0.16 7.85 -8.47
C ALA A 65 -1.13 7.00 -8.45
N LEU A 66 -2.19 7.44 -9.14
CA LEU A 66 -3.44 6.69 -9.26
C LEU A 66 -3.24 5.34 -9.98
N ARG A 67 -2.45 5.31 -11.07
CA ARG A 67 -2.06 4.04 -11.72
C ARG A 67 -1.31 3.10 -10.80
N ALA A 68 -0.38 3.62 -9.99
CA ALA A 68 0.37 2.82 -9.03
C ALA A 68 -0.53 2.27 -7.90
N LEU A 69 -1.52 3.03 -7.44
CA LEU A 69 -2.51 2.55 -6.48
C LEU A 69 -3.32 1.40 -7.09
N ASP A 70 -3.89 1.61 -8.27
CA ASP A 70 -4.71 0.60 -8.97
C ASP A 70 -3.92 -0.68 -9.25
N GLY A 71 -2.72 -0.57 -9.84
CA GLY A 71 -1.85 -1.72 -10.10
C GLY A 71 -1.42 -2.46 -8.83
N LEU A 72 -1.40 -1.81 -7.67
CA LEU A 72 -1.13 -2.46 -6.39
C LEU A 72 -2.39 -2.93 -5.66
N GLY A 73 -3.58 -2.77 -6.25
CA GLY A 73 -4.87 -3.14 -5.64
C GLY A 73 -5.28 -2.22 -4.48
N LEU A 74 -4.85 -0.96 -4.53
CA LEU A 74 -5.23 0.09 -3.59
C LEU A 74 -6.24 1.03 -4.24
N ALA A 75 -7.18 1.54 -3.45
CA ALA A 75 -8.18 2.51 -3.90
C ALA A 75 -8.03 3.83 -3.14
N MET A 76 -8.24 4.96 -3.83
CA MET A 76 -8.35 6.28 -3.22
C MET A 76 -9.83 6.66 -3.08
N LEU A 77 -10.28 6.92 -1.84
CA LEU A 77 -11.61 7.44 -1.57
C LEU A 77 -11.53 8.94 -1.27
N VAL A 78 -12.36 9.74 -1.95
CA VAL A 78 -12.49 11.18 -1.71
C VAL A 78 -13.82 11.44 -1.02
N VAL A 79 -13.76 11.95 0.21
CA VAL A 79 -14.93 12.11 1.10
C VAL A 79 -14.84 13.42 1.87
N PRO A 80 -15.97 13.95 2.38
CA PRO A 80 -15.94 15.05 3.34
C PRO A 80 -15.06 14.72 4.54
N ARG A 81 -14.19 15.65 4.96
CA ARG A 81 -13.25 15.44 6.07
C ARG A 81 -13.94 15.05 7.38
N ALA A 82 -15.17 15.50 7.61
CA ALA A 82 -15.98 15.13 8.76
C ALA A 82 -16.23 13.62 8.86
N HIS A 83 -16.23 12.89 7.74
CA HIS A 83 -16.46 11.44 7.70
C HIS A 83 -15.18 10.62 7.87
N ALA A 84 -13.99 11.25 7.82
CA ALA A 84 -12.72 10.54 7.89
C ALA A 84 -12.54 9.68 9.16
N PRO A 85 -12.90 10.12 10.38
CA PRO A 85 -12.74 9.30 11.58
C PRO A 85 -13.56 8.00 11.53
N TRP A 86 -14.77 8.04 10.99
CA TRP A 86 -15.63 6.87 10.87
C TRP A 86 -15.06 5.87 9.84
N LEU A 87 -14.58 6.37 8.71
CA LEU A 87 -13.95 5.53 7.69
C LEU A 87 -12.60 4.95 8.15
N GLU A 88 -11.82 5.69 8.94
CA GLU A 88 -10.61 5.16 9.60
C GLU A 88 -10.95 3.99 10.52
N GLN A 89 -12.01 4.10 11.33
CA GLN A 89 -12.46 3.04 12.21
C GLN A 89 -12.95 1.80 11.43
N ALA A 90 -13.75 2.02 10.39
CA ALA A 90 -14.21 0.93 9.51
C ALA A 90 -13.03 0.20 8.85
N ALA A 91 -12.06 0.94 8.32
CA ALA A 91 -10.85 0.37 7.72
C ALA A 91 -10.00 -0.40 8.74
N ALA A 92 -9.84 0.13 9.96
CA ALA A 92 -9.09 -0.53 11.02
C ALA A 92 -9.76 -1.83 11.50
N HIS A 93 -11.10 -1.86 11.57
CA HIS A 93 -11.86 -3.05 11.91
C HIS A 93 -11.68 -4.15 10.85
N THR A 94 -11.83 -3.82 9.57
CA THR A 94 -11.63 -4.77 8.47
C THR A 94 -10.20 -5.30 8.41
N ALA A 95 -9.19 -4.45 8.66
CA ALA A 95 -7.80 -4.88 8.71
C ALA A 95 -7.55 -5.92 9.82
N LYS A 96 -8.10 -5.72 11.02
CA LYS A 96 -8.01 -6.69 12.12
C LYS A 96 -8.67 -8.02 11.77
N ILE A 97 -9.85 -8.00 11.14
CA ILE A 97 -10.53 -9.22 10.68
C ILE A 97 -9.64 -9.99 9.70
N GLY A 98 -9.01 -9.28 8.75
CA GLY A 98 -8.09 -9.90 7.79
C GLY A 98 -6.86 -10.53 8.46
N GLU A 99 -6.25 -9.83 9.42
CA GLU A 99 -5.12 -10.36 10.21
C GLU A 99 -5.51 -11.59 11.04
N ASP A 100 -6.69 -11.58 11.66
CA ASP A 100 -7.22 -12.70 12.44
C ASP A 100 -7.54 -13.91 11.56
N ALA A 101 -8.09 -13.69 10.38
CA ALA A 101 -8.34 -14.75 9.40
C ALA A 101 -7.03 -15.40 8.91
N ALA A 102 -6.02 -14.58 8.59
CA ALA A 102 -4.70 -15.07 8.17
C ALA A 102 -4.00 -15.89 9.28
N ARG A 103 -4.12 -15.47 10.54
CA ARG A 103 -3.58 -16.22 11.69
C ARG A 103 -4.24 -17.59 11.86
N ARG A 104 -5.57 -17.69 11.69
CA ARG A 104 -6.30 -18.96 11.79
C ARG A 104 -5.93 -19.94 10.68
N GLN A 105 -5.72 -19.46 9.45
CA GLN A 105 -5.29 -20.30 8.34
C GLN A 105 -3.86 -20.85 8.51
N HIS A 106 -2.95 -20.05 9.06
CA HIS A 106 -1.60 -20.52 9.39
C HIS A 106 -1.59 -21.59 10.50
N ALA A 107 -2.44 -21.44 11.52
CA ALA A 107 -2.57 -22.44 12.58
C ALA A 107 -3.13 -23.79 12.09
N TRP A 108 -3.90 -23.80 10.99
CA TRP A 108 -4.49 -25.02 10.41
C TRP A 108 -3.54 -25.79 9.48
N LEU A 109 -2.41 -25.21 9.07
CA LEU A 109 -1.42 -25.84 8.19
C LEU A 109 -0.25 -26.48 8.97
N GLU A 110 -0.21 -26.32 10.30
CA GLU A 110 0.82 -26.87 11.19
C GLU A 110 0.35 -28.05 12.05
N GLU A 111 -0.89 -28.53 11.86
CA GLU A 111 -1.44 -29.80 12.40
C GLU A 111 -1.51 -30.89 11.32
#